data_AF-A0A9R0UXU8-F1
#
_entry.id   AF-A0A9R0UXU8-F1
#
_cell.length_a   1.000
_cell.length_b   1.000
_cell.length_c   1.000
_cell.angle_alpha   90.00
_cell.angle_beta   90.00
_cell.angle_gamma   90.00
#
_symmetry.space_group_name_H-M   'P 1'
#
loop_
_entity.id
_entity.type
_entity.pdbx_description
1 polymer ?
#
loop_
_entity_poly.entity_id
_entity_poly.type
_entity_poly.pdbx_seq_one_letter_code
_entity_poly.pdbx_strand_id
1 'polypeptide(L)'
;MEHASLAALGVLVVLLLQASTGTVARSSSAVAASKVFGMPAVMSVNGFERGEDGGPPAECDGKYHSDDDMLAALSTEWYEGGIRCFRTIRITRADNGQSVLATVVDECDTAHGCKNNVVNTSRGVWNALGLGTIVGEVAVTWSDS
;
A
#
# COMPACT_ATOMS: atom_id res chain seq x y z
N MET A 1 65.38 -10.26 -47.69
CA MET A 1 65.73 -9.73 -46.37
C MET A 1 64.43 -9.55 -45.62
N GLU A 2 64.14 -10.09 -44.45
CA GLU A 2 64.71 -10.99 -43.44
C GLU A 2 63.61 -10.90 -42.35
N HIS A 3 63.26 -11.83 -41.49
CA HIS A 3 63.41 -13.26 -41.32
C HIS A 3 62.31 -13.59 -40.30
N ALA A 4 61.61 -14.71 -40.45
CA ALA A 4 60.84 -15.28 -39.36
C ALA A 4 61.80 -15.79 -38.26
N SER A 5 61.44 -15.64 -36.99
CA SER A 5 61.99 -16.42 -35.85
C SER A 5 61.05 -16.27 -34.65
N LEU A 6 60.22 -17.28 -34.32
CA LEU A 6 60.47 -18.36 -33.36
C LEU A 6 60.60 -17.89 -31.90
N ALA A 7 59.62 -18.27 -31.07
CA ALA A 7 59.88 -19.13 -29.91
C ALA A 7 58.56 -19.45 -29.18
N ALA A 8 58.12 -20.71 -29.34
CA ALA A 8 57.30 -21.36 -28.33
C ALA A 8 58.24 -21.90 -27.24
N LEU A 9 58.10 -21.37 -26.03
CA LEU A 9 58.56 -21.92 -24.74
C LEU A 9 57.46 -21.48 -23.77
N GLY A 10 56.75 -22.29 -22.99
CA GLY A 10 56.99 -23.61 -22.46
C GLY A 10 56.41 -23.58 -21.03
N VAL A 11 55.38 -24.39 -20.77
CA VAL A 11 55.02 -24.96 -19.46
C VAL A 11 54.49 -24.01 -18.34
N LEU A 12 53.17 -24.15 -18.08
CA LEU A 12 52.53 -24.34 -16.77
C LEU A 12 52.81 -23.32 -15.64
N VAL A 13 51.92 -22.32 -15.49
CA VAL A 13 51.49 -21.88 -14.14
C VAL A 13 49.97 -21.80 -14.14
N VAL A 14 49.41 -22.80 -13.47
CA VAL A 14 48.00 -23.00 -13.17
C VAL A 14 47.67 -22.17 -11.92
N LEU A 15 46.51 -21.47 -11.94
CA LEU A 15 45.85 -20.77 -10.82
C LEU A 15 46.54 -19.42 -10.45
N LEU A 16 45.87 -18.28 -10.21
CA LEU A 16 44.55 -17.96 -9.69
C LEU A 16 44.21 -16.54 -10.17
N LEU A 17 42.96 -16.32 -10.58
CA LEU A 17 42.15 -15.16 -10.20
C LEU A 17 40.85 -15.31 -10.99
N GLN A 18 39.89 -16.02 -10.38
CA GLN A 18 38.52 -15.87 -10.83
C GLN A 18 38.17 -14.40 -10.63
N ALA A 19 38.11 -13.65 -11.73
CA ALA A 19 37.42 -12.38 -11.76
C ALA A 19 35.93 -12.70 -11.57
N SER A 20 35.55 -12.97 -10.31
CA SER A 20 34.15 -13.01 -9.93
C SER A 20 33.65 -11.59 -10.11
N THR A 21 32.95 -11.34 -11.22
CA THR A 21 31.99 -10.25 -11.30
C THR A 21 30.88 -10.60 -10.32
N GLY A 22 31.16 -10.40 -9.03
CA GLY A 22 30.14 -10.36 -8.01
C GLY A 22 29.24 -9.20 -8.38
N THR A 23 28.11 -9.50 -9.00
CA THR A 23 26.98 -8.57 -8.99
C THR A 23 26.66 -8.31 -7.55
N VAL A 24 27.08 -7.14 -7.05
CA VAL A 24 26.57 -6.60 -5.79
C VAL A 24 25.08 -6.44 -6.01
N ALA A 25 24.28 -7.36 -5.47
CA ALA A 25 22.86 -7.18 -5.39
C ALA A 25 22.63 -5.95 -4.50
N ARG A 26 22.32 -4.82 -5.13
CA ARG A 26 21.90 -3.62 -4.44
C ARG A 26 20.51 -3.92 -3.88
N SER A 27 20.46 -4.34 -2.62
CA SER A 27 19.20 -4.48 -1.90
C SER A 27 18.57 -3.10 -1.79
N SER A 28 17.63 -2.79 -2.69
CA SER A 28 16.72 -1.68 -2.50
C SER A 28 15.87 -2.03 -1.28
N SER A 29 16.12 -1.38 -0.15
CA SER A 29 15.19 -1.43 0.98
C SER A 29 13.86 -0.89 0.47
N ALA A 30 12.90 -1.76 0.20
CA ALA A 30 11.52 -1.33 0.07
C ALA A 30 11.20 -0.56 1.35
N VAL A 31 10.84 0.71 1.22
CA VAL A 31 10.32 1.48 2.35
C VAL A 31 9.03 0.76 2.75
N ALA A 32 9.08 0.05 3.87
CA ALA A 32 7.91 -0.62 4.44
C ALA A 32 7.32 0.34 5.47
N ALA A 33 6.00 0.53 5.42
CA ALA A 33 5.31 1.33 6.41
C ALA A 33 5.53 0.74 7.80
N SER A 34 5.62 1.60 8.81
CA SER A 34 5.54 1.13 10.19
C SER A 34 4.17 0.48 10.40
N LYS A 35 4.15 -0.77 10.87
CA LYS A 35 2.89 -1.51 11.06
C LYS A 35 2.05 -0.81 12.13
N VAL A 36 0.82 -0.43 11.77
CA VAL A 36 -0.15 0.22 12.64
C VAL A 36 -1.03 -0.82 13.33
N PHE A 37 -1.23 -0.67 14.64
CA PHE A 37 -2.03 -1.56 15.47
C PHE A 37 -3.04 -0.77 16.29
N GLY A 38 -4.32 -1.15 16.19
CA GLY A 38 -5.41 -0.63 17.02
C GLY A 38 -5.56 0.89 17.00
N MET A 39 -5.21 1.57 15.91
CA MET A 39 -5.23 3.04 15.84
C MET A 39 -6.67 3.55 15.90
N PRO A 40 -7.03 4.40 16.89
CA PRO A 40 -8.36 4.98 16.97
C PRO A 40 -8.66 5.86 15.75
N ALA A 41 -9.86 5.74 15.21
CA ALA A 41 -10.30 6.51 14.06
C ALA A 41 -11.82 6.75 14.08
N VAL A 42 -12.25 7.66 13.22
CA VAL A 42 -13.65 7.81 12.81
C VAL A 42 -13.82 7.14 11.45
N MET A 43 -14.74 6.19 11.36
CA MET A 43 -15.14 5.64 10.06
C MET A 43 -16.31 6.45 9.51
N SER A 44 -16.18 6.92 8.27
CA SER A 44 -17.23 7.64 7.52
C SER A 44 -17.54 6.92 6.21
N VAL A 45 -18.71 7.21 5.62
CA VAL A 45 -19.12 6.66 4.32
C VAL A 45 -18.43 7.45 3.21
N ASN A 46 -17.89 6.76 2.21
CA ASN A 46 -17.36 7.35 0.98
C ASN A 46 -17.87 6.58 -0.23
N GLY A 47 -18.30 7.32 -1.26
CA GLY A 47 -18.67 6.74 -2.55
C GLY A 47 -17.44 6.56 -3.43
N PHE A 48 -17.19 5.36 -3.93
CA PHE A 48 -16.06 5.06 -4.81
C PHE A 48 -16.48 4.93 -6.28
N GLU A 49 -17.78 5.07 -6.57
CA GLU A 49 -18.30 5.01 -7.92
C GLU A 49 -18.21 6.37 -8.63
N ARG A 50 -18.35 6.32 -9.96
CA ARG A 50 -18.31 7.53 -10.78
C ARG A 50 -19.52 8.41 -10.49
N GLY A 51 -19.24 9.68 -10.15
CA GLY A 51 -20.27 10.70 -9.98
C GLY A 51 -20.84 10.79 -8.56
N GLU A 52 -20.22 10.08 -7.61
CA GLU A 52 -20.51 10.20 -6.19
C GLU A 52 -19.58 11.20 -5.50
N ASP A 53 -19.78 11.38 -4.19
CA ASP A 53 -19.09 12.36 -3.35
C ASP A 53 -17.57 12.12 -3.24
N GLY A 54 -17.09 10.89 -3.48
CA GLY A 54 -15.65 10.60 -3.50
C GLY A 54 -14.89 11.26 -4.65
N GLY A 55 -15.61 11.80 -5.65
CA GLY A 55 -15.04 12.71 -6.64
C GLY A 55 -14.23 12.02 -7.74
N PRO A 56 -12.92 12.31 -7.88
CA PRO A 56 -12.07 11.71 -8.90
C PRO A 56 -11.88 10.19 -8.69
N PRO A 57 -11.30 9.48 -9.67
CA PRO A 57 -10.89 8.09 -9.48
C PRO A 57 -9.88 7.94 -8.33
N ALA A 58 -9.89 6.78 -7.68
CA ALA A 58 -9.08 6.49 -6.50
C ALA A 58 -7.55 6.59 -6.78
N GLU A 59 -6.79 7.17 -5.86
CA GLU A 59 -5.37 7.49 -6.03
C GLU A 59 -4.48 6.27 -6.30
N CYS A 60 -4.82 5.08 -5.78
CA CYS A 60 -3.94 3.92 -5.91
C CYS A 60 -3.87 3.35 -7.35
N ASP A 61 -4.95 3.42 -8.14
CA ASP A 61 -4.96 2.91 -9.54
C ASP A 61 -5.63 3.82 -10.57
N GLY A 62 -6.12 4.99 -10.17
CA GLY A 62 -6.81 5.91 -11.06
C GLY A 62 -8.13 5.35 -11.59
N LYS A 63 -8.84 4.53 -10.80
CA LYS A 63 -10.14 3.94 -11.18
C LYS A 63 -11.24 4.24 -10.17
N TYR A 64 -12.47 4.18 -10.69
CA TYR A 64 -13.66 4.05 -9.87
C TYR A 64 -13.85 2.58 -9.49
N HIS A 65 -14.39 2.34 -8.31
CA HIS A 65 -14.64 1.00 -7.78
C HIS A 65 -16.09 0.88 -7.33
N SER A 66 -16.60 -0.35 -7.18
CA SER A 66 -17.98 -0.56 -6.73
C SER A 66 -18.12 -0.19 -5.26
N ASP A 67 -19.22 0.47 -4.92
CA ASP A 67 -19.56 0.77 -3.54
C ASP A 67 -19.87 -0.46 -2.69
N ASP A 68 -20.15 -1.59 -3.35
CA ASP A 68 -20.39 -2.87 -2.71
C ASP A 68 -19.09 -3.66 -2.42
N ASP A 69 -17.94 -3.21 -2.96
CA ASP A 69 -16.63 -3.78 -2.63
C ASP A 69 -16.20 -3.38 -1.22
N MET A 70 -15.20 -4.07 -0.65
CA MET A 70 -14.70 -3.81 0.71
C MET A 70 -13.51 -2.85 0.68
N LEU A 71 -13.78 -1.55 0.60
CA LEU A 71 -12.78 -0.53 0.26
C LEU A 71 -12.61 0.53 1.34
N ALA A 72 -11.41 1.08 1.41
CA ALA A 72 -11.06 2.17 2.31
C ALA A 72 -10.21 3.24 1.64
N ALA A 73 -10.41 4.49 2.06
CA ALA A 73 -9.53 5.62 1.87
C ALA A 73 -8.98 6.06 3.23
N LEU A 74 -7.68 6.30 3.31
CA LEU A 74 -7.01 6.68 4.56
C LEU A 74 -6.66 8.16 4.56
N SER A 75 -6.79 8.84 5.71
CA SER A 75 -6.22 10.19 5.88
C SER A 75 -4.76 10.24 5.42
N THR A 76 -4.34 11.35 4.81
CA THR A 76 -3.00 11.56 4.22
C THR A 76 -1.82 10.94 4.98
N GLU A 77 -1.72 11.16 6.29
CA GLU A 77 -0.61 10.62 7.10
C GLU A 77 -0.63 9.09 7.18
N TRP A 78 -1.81 8.48 7.22
CA TRP A 78 -1.97 7.02 7.24
C TRP A 78 -1.87 6.41 5.85
N TYR A 79 -2.31 7.12 4.81
CA TYR A 79 -2.08 6.75 3.42
C TYR A 79 -0.58 6.70 3.10
N GLU A 80 0.21 7.62 3.70
CA GLU A 80 1.67 7.65 3.71
C GLU A 80 2.24 7.52 2.28
N GLY A 81 1.75 8.40 1.39
CA GLY A 81 2.18 8.45 -0.02
C GLY A 81 1.88 7.16 -0.81
N GLY A 82 0.84 6.42 -0.43
CA GLY A 82 0.41 5.21 -1.13
C GLY A 82 1.14 3.94 -0.72
N ILE A 83 1.95 3.97 0.35
CA ILE A 83 2.64 2.76 0.85
C ILE A 83 1.66 1.64 1.25
N ARG A 84 0.42 2.02 1.61
CA ARG A 84 -0.69 1.10 1.94
C ARG A 84 -1.60 0.77 0.77
N CYS A 85 -1.35 1.26 -0.44
CA CYS A 85 -2.17 0.92 -1.60
C CYS A 85 -2.28 -0.59 -1.81
N PHE A 86 -3.52 -1.05 -2.01
CA PHE A 86 -3.90 -2.45 -2.15
C PHE A 86 -3.51 -3.35 -0.97
N ARG A 87 -3.18 -2.75 0.18
CA ARG A 87 -3.03 -3.48 1.44
C ARG A 87 -4.37 -3.54 2.14
N THR A 88 -4.57 -4.63 2.86
CA THR A 88 -5.78 -4.83 3.65
C THR A 88 -5.56 -4.28 5.05
N ILE A 89 -6.52 -3.51 5.55
CA ILE A 89 -6.62 -3.10 6.94
C ILE A 89 -7.77 -3.84 7.61
N ARG A 90 -7.62 -4.06 8.92
CA ARG A 90 -8.72 -4.51 9.78
C ARG A 90 -9.35 -3.32 10.45
N ILE A 91 -10.65 -3.13 10.25
CA ILE A 91 -11.46 -2.10 10.91
C ILE A 91 -12.30 -2.77 11.97
N THR A 92 -12.24 -2.28 13.21
CA THR A 92 -12.93 -2.86 14.36
C THR A 92 -13.78 -1.80 15.04
N ARG A 93 -15.08 -2.07 15.19
CA ARG A 93 -16.01 -1.18 15.89
C ARG A 93 -15.61 -1.01 17.35
N ALA A 94 -15.62 0.22 17.83
CA ALA A 94 -15.26 0.52 19.22
C ALA A 94 -16.33 0.07 20.22
N ASP A 95 -17.59 -0.03 19.81
CA ASP A 95 -18.72 -0.29 20.71
C ASP A 95 -18.98 -1.78 20.97
N ASN A 96 -18.73 -2.65 20.00
CA ASN A 96 -19.03 -4.09 20.11
C ASN A 96 -17.88 -5.01 19.67
N GLY A 97 -16.76 -4.47 19.19
CA GLY A 97 -15.59 -5.25 18.76
C GLY A 97 -15.76 -6.04 17.46
N GLN A 98 -16.88 -5.90 16.75
CA GLN A 98 -17.04 -6.51 15.43
C GLN A 98 -16.02 -5.93 14.46
N SER A 99 -15.39 -6.79 13.66
CA SER A 99 -14.35 -6.37 12.72
C SER A 99 -14.59 -6.85 11.30
N VAL A 100 -14.03 -6.12 10.35
CA VAL A 100 -14.07 -6.41 8.93
C VAL A 100 -12.73 -6.05 8.29
N LEU A 101 -12.44 -6.66 7.15
CA LEU A 101 -11.28 -6.34 6.33
C LEU A 101 -11.70 -5.44 5.17
N ALA A 102 -10.89 -4.42 4.89
CA ALA A 102 -11.07 -3.54 3.74
C ALA A 102 -9.72 -3.30 3.05
N THR A 103 -9.74 -3.18 1.73
CA THR A 103 -8.57 -2.87 0.92
C THR A 103 -8.44 -1.36 0.76
N VAL A 104 -7.27 -0.82 1.03
CA VAL A 104 -6.97 0.60 0.81
C VAL A 104 -6.81 0.85 -0.68
N VAL A 105 -7.60 1.77 -1.23
CA VAL A 105 -7.56 2.15 -2.65
C VAL A 105 -7.35 3.63 -2.86
N ASP A 106 -7.47 4.46 -1.82
CA ASP A 106 -7.48 5.90 -2.00
C ASP A 106 -6.90 6.67 -0.80
N GLU A 107 -6.62 7.95 -1.05
CA GLU A 107 -6.27 8.94 -0.04
C GLU A 107 -7.49 9.79 0.31
N CYS A 108 -7.74 9.98 1.60
CA CYS A 108 -8.62 11.05 2.08
C CYS A 108 -7.77 12.29 2.37
N ASP A 109 -7.68 13.18 1.37
CA ASP A 109 -6.73 14.29 1.38
C ASP A 109 -7.08 15.34 2.46
N THR A 110 -6.20 15.43 3.45
CA THR A 110 -6.36 16.33 4.60
C THR A 110 -6.11 17.81 4.26
N ALA A 111 -5.41 18.11 3.18
CA ALA A 111 -5.24 19.48 2.68
C ALA A 111 -6.52 20.00 1.99
N HIS A 112 -7.38 19.10 1.52
CA HIS A 112 -8.58 19.42 0.76
C HIS A 112 -9.89 19.03 1.48
N GLY A 113 -9.87 18.99 2.81
CA GLY A 113 -11.08 18.94 3.63
C GLY A 113 -11.30 17.64 4.41
N CYS A 114 -10.46 16.61 4.23
CA CYS A 114 -10.54 15.43 5.07
C CYS A 114 -9.98 15.69 6.48
N LYS A 115 -10.57 15.06 7.50
CA LYS A 115 -9.99 15.04 8.86
C LYS A 115 -8.76 14.13 8.88
N ASN A 116 -7.85 14.34 9.82
CA ASN A 116 -6.60 13.60 9.94
C ASN A 116 -6.72 12.24 10.66
N ASN A 117 -7.93 11.86 11.10
CA ASN A 117 -8.17 10.64 11.87
C ASN A 117 -9.33 9.81 11.29
N VAL A 118 -9.48 9.81 9.96
CA VAL A 118 -10.61 9.20 9.26
C VAL A 118 -10.19 7.97 8.44
N VAL A 119 -11.04 6.96 8.48
CA VAL A 119 -11.06 5.87 7.51
C VAL A 119 -12.37 5.98 6.74
N ASN A 120 -12.31 6.52 5.53
CA ASN A 120 -13.46 6.63 4.64
C ASN A 120 -13.71 5.26 3.99
N THR A 121 -14.92 4.72 4.07
CA THR A 121 -15.19 3.35 3.64
C THR A 121 -16.43 3.24 2.77
N SER A 122 -16.42 2.24 1.90
CA SER A 122 -17.52 1.96 0.97
C SER A 122 -18.76 1.44 1.72
N ARG A 123 -19.92 1.51 1.08
CA ARG A 123 -21.18 0.96 1.60
C ARG A 123 -21.06 -0.53 1.98
N GLY A 124 -20.29 -1.32 1.24
CA GLY A 124 -20.00 -2.72 1.56
C GLY A 124 -19.41 -2.91 2.96
N VAL A 125 -18.48 -2.05 3.38
CA VAL A 125 -17.87 -2.07 4.72
C VAL A 125 -18.91 -1.80 5.81
N TRP A 126 -19.76 -0.80 5.60
CA TRP A 126 -20.84 -0.45 6.53
C TRP A 126 -21.84 -1.59 6.71
N ASN A 127 -22.27 -2.19 5.59
CA ASN A 127 -23.19 -3.33 5.59
C ASN A 127 -22.58 -4.54 6.34
N ALA A 128 -21.31 -4.85 6.10
CA ALA A 128 -20.62 -5.96 6.79
C ALA A 128 -20.45 -5.75 8.29
N LEU A 129 -20.44 -4.50 8.75
CA LEU A 129 -20.42 -4.12 10.17
C LEU A 129 -21.82 -3.99 10.79
N GLY A 130 -22.88 -4.27 10.00
CA GLY A 130 -24.27 -4.14 10.44
C GLY A 130 -24.70 -2.71 10.71
N LEU A 131 -24.12 -1.74 9.97
CA LEU A 131 -24.39 -0.32 10.11
C LEU A 131 -25.13 0.23 8.89
N GLY A 132 -26.05 1.15 9.11
CA GLY A 132 -26.66 1.95 8.04
C GLY A 132 -25.82 3.19 7.76
N THR A 133 -25.64 3.53 6.48
CA THR A 133 -24.85 4.70 6.04
C THR A 133 -25.41 6.04 6.52
N ILE A 134 -26.71 6.11 6.82
CA ILE A 134 -27.38 7.32 7.36
C ILE A 134 -26.81 7.80 8.71
N VAL A 135 -26.09 6.94 9.43
CA VAL A 135 -25.39 7.30 10.67
C VAL A 135 -24.25 8.28 10.40
N GLY A 136 -23.65 8.22 9.21
CA GLY A 136 -22.60 9.13 8.75
C GLY A 136 -21.21 8.82 9.32
N GLU A 137 -21.06 8.79 10.64
CA GLU A 137 -19.77 8.58 11.32
C GLU A 137 -19.89 7.62 12.51
N VAL A 138 -18.92 6.73 12.69
CA VAL A 138 -18.82 5.85 13.88
C VAL A 138 -17.38 5.73 14.38
N ALA A 139 -17.20 5.52 15.68
CA ALA A 139 -15.88 5.28 16.27
C ALA A 139 -15.39 3.85 15.99
N VAL A 140 -14.16 3.73 15.51
CA VAL A 140 -13.50 2.46 15.22
C VAL A 140 -12.04 2.48 15.69
N THR A 141 -11.40 1.32 15.64
CA THR A 141 -9.95 1.21 15.55
C THR A 141 -9.59 0.55 14.22
N TRP A 142 -8.41 0.86 13.66
CA TRP A 142 -7.90 0.16 12.49
C TRP A 142 -6.48 -0.36 12.69
N SER A 143 -6.11 -1.38 11.94
CA SER A 143 -4.76 -1.98 11.96
C SER A 143 -4.37 -2.43 10.57
N ASP A 144 -3.08 -2.39 10.27
CA ASP A 144 -2.51 -3.11 9.13
C ASP A 144 -2.72 -4.62 9.34
N SER A 145 -3.23 -5.33 8.32
CA SER A 145 -3.51 -6.78 8.41
C SER A 145 -2.26 -7.65 8.26
#